data_AF-A0A1M6N6C2-F1
#
_entry.id   AF-A0A1M6N6C2-F1
#
_cell.length_a   1.000
_cell.length_b   1.000
_cell.length_c   1.000
_cell.angle_alpha   90.00
_cell.angle_beta   90.00
_cell.angle_gamma   90.00
#
_symmetry.space_group_name_H-M   'P 1'
#
loop_
_entity.id
_entity.type
_entity.pdbx_description
1 polymer ?
#
loop_
_entity_poly.entity_id
_entity_poly.type
_entity_poly.pdbx_seq_one_letter_code
_entity_poly.pdbx_strand_id
1 'polypeptide(L)'
;MELPTDFKSFLTAIRPTENQRSELKTGHTTLRSRLKDFQELKDVYISDFLQGSYRRATAVRPKGEKRSDVDIIVVTKLHEEEYTPDAAMDIFVPFLDKYYKDKWQRQGRSFGISLSYVDLDLVITSAPSEAEIGALQSESVTSETDIAEAKDWRLHPSWLSSDSRWLVENAQELLAKAKSESEWKLSALRIPNREAGNWEDTHPLMQIQWTRDKNASTNYHFVNVVKALKWWKIENYDEAKHPKGFPLERIIGDCCPDGITSVANGIVTTLESIVSNYMAYSITNSKPILPDYGVPGHDVLGRLSSEDFNIFYNQAEEGAKIARRAYDSQDRNESGNLWRKLLGSKFPAPPDNGGKAKAGYTTPAAAAAPGGGRFATTGEYLD
;
A
#
# COMPACT_ATOMS: atom_id res chain seq x y z
N MET A 1 -16.77 -11.31 -14.63
CA MET A 1 -17.48 -10.10 -14.19
C MET A 1 -16.57 -9.21 -13.34
N GLU A 2 -16.78 -7.88 -13.34
CA GLU A 2 -15.93 -6.94 -12.56
C GLU A 2 -16.29 -6.78 -11.07
N LEU A 3 -17.55 -7.10 -10.68
CA LEU A 3 -18.05 -7.04 -9.30
C LEU A 3 -17.66 -5.77 -8.50
N PRO A 4 -17.95 -4.55 -9.00
CA PRO A 4 -17.43 -3.31 -8.40
C PRO A 4 -17.87 -3.10 -6.94
N THR A 5 -19.09 -3.48 -6.57
CA THR A 5 -19.61 -3.36 -5.20
C THR A 5 -18.87 -4.32 -4.25
N ASP A 6 -18.60 -5.54 -4.67
CA ASP A 6 -17.84 -6.51 -3.88
C ASP A 6 -16.40 -6.05 -3.66
N PHE A 7 -15.74 -5.56 -4.71
CA PHE A 7 -14.39 -5.00 -4.61
C PHE A 7 -14.33 -3.79 -3.69
N LYS A 8 -15.35 -2.91 -3.71
CA LYS A 8 -15.44 -1.78 -2.76
C LYS A 8 -15.52 -2.26 -1.30
N SER A 9 -16.34 -3.29 -1.03
CA SER A 9 -16.48 -3.89 0.29
C SER A 9 -15.19 -4.59 0.73
N PHE A 10 -14.58 -5.37 -0.17
CA PHE A 10 -13.28 -6.03 0.05
C PHE A 10 -12.19 -5.02 0.39
N LEU A 11 -12.02 -3.97 -0.42
CA LEU A 11 -11.01 -2.94 -0.20
C LEU A 11 -11.20 -2.23 1.14
N THR A 12 -12.45 -1.94 1.52
CA THR A 12 -12.76 -1.40 2.86
C THR A 12 -12.29 -2.35 3.97
N ALA A 13 -12.52 -3.64 3.80
CA ALA A 13 -12.21 -4.66 4.81
C ALA A 13 -10.71 -4.94 5.00
N ILE A 14 -9.89 -4.70 3.96
CA ILE A 14 -8.43 -4.95 3.98
C ILE A 14 -7.60 -3.68 4.19
N ARG A 15 -8.22 -2.50 4.19
CA ARG A 15 -7.54 -1.25 4.53
C ARG A 15 -7.42 -1.12 6.06
N PRO A 16 -6.42 -0.38 6.56
CA PRO A 16 -6.43 0.05 7.96
C PRO A 16 -7.78 0.70 8.29
N THR A 17 -8.30 0.45 9.49
CA THR A 17 -9.52 1.10 9.97
C THR A 17 -9.27 2.59 10.24
N GLU A 18 -10.33 3.35 10.50
CA GLU A 18 -10.19 4.75 10.91
C GLU A 18 -9.38 4.90 12.20
N ASN A 19 -9.64 4.05 13.21
CA ASN A 19 -8.85 4.03 14.44
C ASN A 19 -7.38 3.73 14.16
N GLN A 20 -7.08 2.73 13.33
CA GLN A 20 -5.70 2.40 12.96
C GLN A 20 -5.03 3.56 12.21
N ARG A 21 -5.74 4.25 11.31
CA ARG A 21 -5.21 5.46 10.66
C ARG A 21 -4.90 6.57 11.68
N SER A 22 -5.78 6.78 12.66
CA SER A 22 -5.58 7.76 13.73
C SER A 22 -4.39 7.41 14.63
N GLU A 23 -4.23 6.13 14.97
CA GLU A 23 -3.07 5.61 15.73
C GLU A 23 -1.76 5.81 14.97
N LEU A 24 -1.73 5.48 13.68
CA LEU A 24 -0.58 5.72 12.80
C LEU A 24 -0.24 7.21 12.75
N LYS A 25 -1.26 8.06 12.56
CA LYS A 25 -1.10 9.52 12.55
C LYS A 25 -0.50 10.01 13.86
N THR A 26 -1.10 9.65 14.98
CA THR A 26 -0.64 10.02 16.33
C THR A 26 0.82 9.59 16.56
N GLY A 27 1.18 8.38 16.13
CA GLY A 27 2.53 7.85 16.25
C GLY A 27 3.56 8.71 15.54
N HIS A 28 3.38 8.95 14.24
CA HIS A 28 4.36 9.71 13.47
C HIS A 28 4.36 11.20 13.85
N THR A 29 3.21 11.84 14.08
CA THR A 29 3.19 13.26 14.47
C THR A 29 3.88 13.49 15.81
N THR A 30 3.69 12.59 16.76
CA THR A 30 4.37 12.65 18.07
C THR A 30 5.88 12.49 17.91
N LEU A 31 6.35 11.52 17.12
CA LEU A 31 7.78 11.32 16.87
C LEU A 31 8.43 12.53 16.20
N ARG A 32 7.79 13.05 15.15
CA ARG A 32 8.25 14.23 14.39
C ARG A 32 8.33 15.48 15.27
N SER A 33 7.30 15.75 16.09
CA SER A 33 7.32 16.87 17.04
C SER A 33 8.45 16.73 18.05
N ARG A 34 8.62 15.53 18.63
CA ARG A 34 9.70 15.28 19.60
C ARG A 34 11.08 15.49 18.98
N LEU A 35 11.31 15.01 17.77
CA LEU A 35 12.58 15.22 17.04
C LEU A 35 12.88 16.71 16.87
N LYS A 36 11.89 17.47 16.39
CA LYS A 36 12.01 18.92 16.18
C LYS A 36 12.28 19.69 17.48
N ASP A 37 11.66 19.28 18.58
CA ASP A 37 11.73 19.99 19.86
C ASP A 37 12.91 19.55 20.74
N PHE A 38 13.62 18.48 20.38
CA PHE A 38 14.72 17.93 21.17
C PHE A 38 16.01 18.72 20.97
N GLN A 39 16.40 19.46 22.01
CA GLN A 39 17.49 20.45 21.96
C GLN A 39 18.84 19.88 21.46
N GLU A 40 19.21 18.66 21.86
CA GLU A 40 20.50 18.06 21.50
C GLU A 40 20.60 17.71 20.00
N LEU A 41 19.46 17.59 19.30
CA LEU A 41 19.44 17.35 17.85
C LEU A 41 19.26 18.63 17.03
N LYS A 42 19.05 19.78 17.65
CA LYS A 42 18.68 21.03 16.96
C LYS A 42 19.72 21.47 15.92
N ASP A 43 21.01 21.28 16.22
CA ASP A 43 22.08 21.68 15.31
C ASP A 43 22.24 20.71 14.12
N VAL A 44 21.76 19.48 14.28
CA VAL A 44 21.88 18.39 13.30
C VAL A 44 20.62 18.24 12.44
N TYR A 45 19.43 18.48 12.99
CA TYR A 45 18.15 18.30 12.30
C TYR A 45 17.91 19.39 11.25
N ILE A 46 17.52 19.00 10.02
CA ILE A 46 17.11 19.90 8.94
C ILE A 46 15.60 19.87 8.74
N SER A 47 15.06 18.67 8.50
CA SER A 47 13.65 18.39 8.27
C SER A 47 13.38 16.89 8.42
N ASP A 48 12.14 16.48 8.23
CA ASP A 48 11.77 15.08 8.12
C ASP A 48 10.55 14.89 7.20
N PHE A 49 10.36 13.68 6.71
CA PHE A 49 9.19 13.34 5.90
C PHE A 49 8.81 11.86 5.99
N LEU A 50 7.55 11.57 5.67
CA LEU A 50 7.01 10.21 5.66
C LEU A 50 7.42 9.47 4.39
N GLN A 51 7.76 8.19 4.53
CA GLN A 51 8.02 7.26 3.44
C GLN A 51 7.05 6.06 3.53
N GLY A 52 7.24 5.11 2.63
CA GLY A 52 6.82 3.74 2.85
C GLY A 52 5.42 3.49 2.36
N SER A 53 4.88 2.35 2.80
CA SER A 53 3.54 1.95 2.39
C SER A 53 2.46 2.88 2.94
N TYR A 54 2.76 3.59 4.04
CA TYR A 54 1.92 4.67 4.56
C TYR A 54 1.84 5.83 3.56
N ARG A 55 2.96 6.49 3.24
CA ARG A 55 2.97 7.67 2.36
C ARG A 55 2.53 7.37 0.91
N ARG A 56 2.82 6.17 0.41
CA ARG A 56 2.39 5.68 -0.91
C ARG A 56 0.97 5.14 -0.93
N ALA A 57 0.25 5.21 0.18
CA ALA A 57 -1.11 4.71 0.35
C ALA A 57 -1.27 3.21 0.05
N THR A 58 -0.21 2.39 0.11
CA THR A 58 -0.25 0.93 -0.17
C THR A 58 -0.28 0.06 1.09
N ALA A 59 -0.37 0.65 2.28
CA ALA A 59 -0.54 -0.08 3.54
C ALA A 59 -1.84 -0.91 3.55
N VAL A 60 -1.78 -2.13 4.10
CA VAL A 60 -2.93 -3.03 4.28
C VAL A 60 -3.09 -3.32 5.76
N ARG A 61 -4.29 -3.76 6.16
CA ARG A 61 -4.58 -4.13 7.53
C ARG A 61 -3.62 -5.23 8.01
N PRO A 62 -3.00 -5.10 9.18
CA PRO A 62 -2.13 -6.14 9.70
C PRO A 62 -2.96 -7.36 10.16
N LYS A 63 -2.30 -8.52 10.24
CA LYS A 63 -2.87 -9.77 10.76
C LYS A 63 -2.24 -10.16 12.09
N GLY A 64 -3.02 -10.83 12.94
CA GLY A 64 -2.57 -11.30 14.25
C GLY A 64 -2.11 -10.13 15.14
N GLU A 65 -0.95 -10.29 15.76
CA GLU A 65 -0.34 -9.28 16.64
C GLU A 65 0.52 -8.25 15.90
N LYS A 66 0.65 -8.37 14.56
CA LYS A 66 1.42 -7.40 13.75
C LYS A 66 0.74 -6.03 13.80
N ARG A 67 1.54 -4.97 13.70
CA ARG A 67 1.07 -3.57 13.61
C ARG A 67 1.36 -3.02 12.22
N SER A 68 0.75 -1.89 11.90
CA SER A 68 1.14 -1.14 10.71
C SER A 68 2.40 -0.34 11.00
N ASP A 69 3.24 -0.23 9.98
CA ASP A 69 4.52 0.46 9.96
C ASP A 69 4.37 1.88 9.40
N VAL A 70 5.11 2.83 9.98
CA VAL A 70 5.31 4.16 9.39
C VAL A 70 6.80 4.46 9.34
N ASP A 71 7.31 4.65 8.13
CA ASP A 71 8.69 5.03 7.88
C ASP A 71 8.82 6.56 7.90
N ILE A 72 9.79 7.08 8.66
CA ILE A 72 10.10 8.51 8.77
C ILE A 72 11.57 8.70 8.43
N ILE A 73 11.83 9.49 7.39
CA ILE A 73 13.18 9.93 7.03
C ILE A 73 13.47 11.24 7.73
N VAL A 74 14.60 11.32 8.45
CA VAL A 74 15.13 12.55 9.04
C VAL A 74 16.31 13.02 8.22
N VAL A 75 16.17 14.22 7.66
CA VAL A 75 17.24 14.90 6.93
C VAL A 75 18.14 15.58 7.96
N THR A 76 19.43 15.28 7.91
CA THR A 76 20.41 15.77 8.89
C THR A 76 21.50 16.62 8.25
N LYS A 77 22.36 17.23 9.07
CA LYS A 77 23.63 17.87 8.64
C LYS A 77 24.86 16.96 8.83
N LEU A 78 24.67 15.66 9.07
CA LEU A 78 25.78 14.72 9.32
C LEU A 78 26.43 14.30 8.01
N HIS A 79 27.58 14.86 7.64
CA HIS A 79 28.24 14.55 6.38
C HIS A 79 28.89 13.15 6.41
N GLU A 80 28.75 12.38 5.33
CA GLU A 80 29.22 10.98 5.28
C GLU A 80 30.75 10.84 5.32
N GLU A 81 31.49 11.91 5.02
CA GLU A 81 32.95 11.96 5.17
C GLU A 81 33.38 12.20 6.63
N GLU A 82 32.50 12.78 7.45
CA GLU A 82 32.78 13.12 8.85
C GLU A 82 32.27 12.05 9.82
N TYR A 83 31.20 11.35 9.45
CA TYR A 83 30.53 10.37 10.29
C TYR A 83 30.45 9.01 9.62
N THR A 84 30.91 7.98 10.34
CA THR A 84 30.56 6.60 10.00
C THR A 84 29.05 6.39 10.22
N PRO A 85 28.42 5.42 9.53
CA PRO A 85 27.01 5.09 9.75
C PRO A 85 26.63 4.88 11.22
N ASP A 86 27.46 4.17 11.99
CA ASP A 86 27.19 3.90 13.40
C ASP A 86 27.34 5.16 14.27
N ALA A 87 28.37 5.97 14.02
CA ALA A 87 28.58 7.23 14.75
C ALA A 87 27.45 8.23 14.49
N ALA A 88 26.95 8.33 13.25
CA ALA A 88 25.79 9.15 12.92
C ALA A 88 24.52 8.67 13.65
N MET A 89 24.33 7.35 13.72
CA MET A 89 23.21 6.74 14.47
C MET A 89 23.33 6.98 15.99
N ASP A 90 24.53 6.93 16.57
CA ASP A 90 24.74 7.17 18.00
C ASP A 90 24.24 8.53 18.48
N ILE A 91 24.28 9.55 17.62
CA ILE A 91 23.77 10.91 17.91
C ILE A 91 22.28 10.90 18.28
N PHE A 92 21.50 9.94 17.77
CA PHE A 92 20.06 9.83 18.03
C PHE A 92 19.73 8.97 19.26
N VAL A 93 20.71 8.30 19.89
CA VAL A 93 20.46 7.44 21.06
C VAL A 93 19.90 8.22 22.26
N PRO A 94 20.43 9.40 22.66
CA PRO A 94 19.87 10.16 23.78
C PRO A 94 18.40 10.53 23.58
N PHE A 95 18.02 10.86 22.34
CA PHE A 95 16.63 11.11 21.96
C PHE A 95 15.75 9.88 22.17
N LEU A 96 16.19 8.73 21.65
CA LEU A 96 15.47 7.47 21.73
C LEU A 96 15.32 6.99 23.18
N ASP A 97 16.38 7.08 23.98
CA ASP A 97 16.35 6.71 25.40
C ASP A 97 15.46 7.63 26.23
N LYS A 98 15.38 8.92 25.89
CA LYS A 98 14.50 9.87 26.58
C LYS A 98 13.02 9.60 26.33
N TYR A 99 12.63 9.34 25.08
CA TYR A 99 11.21 9.31 24.68
C TYR A 99 10.64 7.91 24.43
N TYR A 100 11.51 6.93 24.20
CA TYR A 100 11.17 5.59 23.75
C TYR A 100 11.95 4.50 24.48
N LYS A 101 12.46 4.79 25.70
CA LYS A 101 13.16 3.80 26.54
C LYS A 101 12.46 2.45 26.54
N ASP A 102 13.24 1.39 26.34
CA ASP A 102 12.79 -0.01 26.30
C ASP A 102 11.76 -0.33 25.19
N LYS A 103 11.56 0.59 24.24
CA LYS A 103 10.62 0.46 23.12
C LYS A 103 11.29 0.62 21.76
N TRP A 104 12.60 0.80 21.72
CA TRP A 104 13.35 0.99 20.48
C TRP A 104 14.47 -0.04 20.35
N GLN A 105 14.82 -0.36 19.11
CA GLN A 105 15.95 -1.21 18.75
C GLN A 105 16.69 -0.62 17.55
N ARG A 106 18.03 -0.70 17.58
CA ARG A 106 18.85 -0.34 16.42
C ARG A 106 18.74 -1.43 15.35
N GLN A 107 18.46 -1.02 14.11
CA GLN A 107 18.50 -1.88 12.93
C GLN A 107 19.71 -1.52 12.05
N GLY A 108 19.88 -2.23 10.93
CA GLY A 108 20.98 -1.95 10.00
C GLY A 108 20.92 -0.54 9.36
N ARG A 109 19.70 -0.01 9.14
CA ARG A 109 19.46 1.25 8.42
C ARG A 109 18.48 2.21 9.10
N SER A 110 17.92 1.83 10.25
CA SER A 110 16.89 2.57 10.95
C SER A 110 16.95 2.31 12.46
N PHE A 111 16.14 3.04 13.21
CA PHE A 111 15.70 2.67 14.54
C PHE A 111 14.25 2.21 14.49
N GLY A 112 14.00 0.95 14.86
CA GLY A 112 12.64 0.45 15.01
C GLY A 112 12.11 0.85 16.37
N ILE A 113 10.95 1.51 16.43
CA ILE A 113 10.26 1.91 17.65
C ILE A 113 8.92 1.20 17.70
N SER A 114 8.73 0.32 18.67
CA SER A 114 7.51 -0.46 18.84
C SER A 114 6.66 0.10 19.97
N LEU A 115 5.49 0.64 19.60
CA LEU A 115 4.47 1.11 20.53
C LEU A 115 3.28 0.16 20.55
N SER A 116 2.44 0.27 21.58
CA SER A 116 1.25 -0.58 21.74
C SER A 116 0.17 -0.37 20.66
N TYR A 117 0.36 0.56 19.73
CA TYR A 117 -0.60 0.87 18.66
C TYR A 117 0.05 1.05 17.27
N VAL A 118 1.39 1.15 17.17
CA VAL A 118 2.10 1.41 15.91
C VAL A 118 3.56 0.95 16.00
N ASP A 119 4.12 0.51 14.88
CA ASP A 119 5.57 0.38 14.72
C ASP A 119 6.07 1.54 13.83
N LEU A 120 7.16 2.19 14.25
CA LEU A 120 7.76 3.31 13.53
C LEU A 120 9.19 2.94 13.16
N ASP A 121 9.60 3.29 11.95
CA ASP A 121 10.99 3.19 11.50
C ASP A 121 11.56 4.60 11.31
N LEU A 122 12.54 4.95 12.14
CA LEU A 122 13.25 6.21 12.07
C LEU A 122 14.55 6.02 11.27
N VAL A 123 14.64 6.60 10.08
CA VAL A 123 15.80 6.52 9.20
C VAL A 123 16.46 7.89 9.14
N ILE A 124 17.76 7.97 9.46
CA ILE A 124 18.53 9.20 9.34
C ILE A 124 19.23 9.25 7.97
N THR A 125 19.43 10.44 7.42
CA THR A 125 20.25 10.61 6.22
C THR A 125 21.58 11.27 6.54
N SER A 126 22.54 11.14 5.63
CA SER A 126 23.66 12.07 5.57
C SER A 126 23.18 13.46 5.16
N ALA A 127 24.05 14.45 5.32
CA ALA A 127 23.85 15.81 4.82
C ALA A 127 23.52 15.78 3.31
N PRO A 128 22.37 16.33 2.88
CA PRO A 128 22.12 16.54 1.46
C PRO A 128 22.98 17.70 0.94
N SER A 129 22.96 17.92 -0.38
CA SER A 129 23.58 19.12 -0.94
C SER A 129 22.89 20.39 -0.41
N GLU A 130 23.66 21.46 -0.18
CA GLU A 130 23.10 22.73 0.33
C GLU A 130 21.99 23.30 -0.57
N ALA A 131 22.11 23.08 -1.88
CA ALA A 131 21.13 23.51 -2.88
C ALA A 131 19.76 22.83 -2.73
N GLU A 132 19.70 21.65 -2.10
CA GLU A 132 18.48 20.85 -1.93
C GLU A 132 17.83 21.04 -0.56
N ILE A 133 18.48 21.71 0.39
CA ILE A 133 17.96 21.89 1.76
C ILE A 133 16.59 22.58 1.75
N GLY A 134 16.48 23.71 1.04
CA GLY A 134 15.20 24.42 0.92
C GLY A 134 14.11 23.56 0.30
N ALA A 135 14.50 22.61 -0.56
CA ALA A 135 13.57 21.69 -1.17
C ALA A 135 13.04 20.62 -0.22
N LEU A 136 13.94 20.03 0.56
CA LEU A 136 13.66 19.04 1.58
C LEU A 136 12.88 19.60 2.78
N GLN A 137 12.80 20.93 2.91
CA GLN A 137 11.98 21.63 3.90
C GLN A 137 10.59 22.02 3.38
N SER A 138 10.34 21.92 2.07
CA SER A 138 9.05 22.32 1.48
C SER A 138 7.89 21.45 1.95
N GLU A 139 6.67 21.98 1.90
CA GLU A 139 5.46 21.19 2.21
C GLU A 139 5.28 19.98 1.30
N SER A 140 5.74 20.06 0.04
CA SER A 140 5.69 18.92 -0.87
C SER A 140 6.46 17.71 -0.36
N VAL A 141 7.50 17.92 0.45
CA VAL A 141 8.28 16.86 1.08
C VAL A 141 7.72 16.53 2.46
N THR A 142 7.49 17.53 3.31
CA THR A 142 7.20 17.35 4.74
C THR A 142 5.73 17.03 5.05
N SER A 143 4.83 17.12 4.07
CA SER A 143 3.39 16.84 4.24
C SER A 143 3.12 15.41 4.71
N GLU A 144 2.10 15.29 5.56
CA GLU A 144 1.59 14.04 6.11
C GLU A 144 0.63 13.30 5.18
N THR A 145 0.14 13.98 4.13
CA THR A 145 -0.92 13.46 3.26
C THR A 145 -0.39 12.40 2.31
N ASP A 146 -1.07 11.26 2.21
CA ASP A 146 -0.70 10.21 1.25
C ASP A 146 -1.09 10.57 -0.20
N ILE A 147 -0.56 9.83 -1.17
CA ILE A 147 -0.81 10.09 -2.60
C ILE A 147 -2.25 9.77 -3.06
N ALA A 148 -3.03 9.02 -2.29
CA ALA A 148 -4.41 8.71 -2.63
C ALA A 148 -5.35 9.87 -2.23
N GLU A 149 -5.01 10.56 -1.13
CA GLU A 149 -5.66 11.80 -0.71
C GLU A 149 -5.15 13.00 -1.52
N ALA A 150 -3.84 13.18 -1.64
CA ALA A 150 -3.20 14.25 -2.41
C ALA A 150 -2.95 13.85 -3.88
N LYS A 151 -4.01 13.62 -4.64
CA LYS A 151 -3.91 13.22 -6.06
C LYS A 151 -3.20 14.25 -6.96
N ASP A 152 -3.23 15.52 -6.54
CA ASP A 152 -2.57 16.63 -7.22
C ASP A 152 -1.14 16.89 -6.70
N TRP A 153 -0.62 16.05 -5.80
CA TRP A 153 0.72 16.20 -5.24
C TRP A 153 1.78 16.35 -6.32
N ARG A 154 2.65 17.36 -6.16
CA ARG A 154 3.81 17.63 -7.01
C ARG A 154 5.01 17.95 -6.12
N LEU A 155 6.18 17.40 -6.44
CA LEU A 155 7.44 17.64 -5.75
C LEU A 155 8.02 18.99 -6.17
N HIS A 156 7.41 20.06 -5.65
CA HIS A 156 7.81 21.45 -5.88
C HIS A 156 7.27 22.32 -4.72
N PRO A 157 7.94 23.40 -4.28
CA PRO A 157 7.57 24.16 -3.10
C PRO A 157 6.34 25.04 -3.33
N SER A 158 5.88 25.18 -4.57
CA SER A 158 4.58 25.79 -4.87
C SER A 158 3.40 24.85 -4.58
N TRP A 159 3.63 23.55 -4.41
CA TRP A 159 2.56 22.66 -3.97
C TRP A 159 2.30 22.85 -2.47
N LEU A 160 1.02 23.00 -2.12
CA LEU A 160 0.55 23.16 -0.74
C LEU A 160 -0.31 21.97 -0.31
N SER A 161 -0.13 21.57 0.95
CA SER A 161 -1.00 20.59 1.60
C SER A 161 -2.45 21.08 1.71
N SER A 162 -3.41 20.16 1.82
CA SER A 162 -4.83 20.52 1.94
C SER A 162 -5.11 21.50 3.08
N ASP A 163 -4.40 21.34 4.20
CA ASP A 163 -4.55 22.20 5.37
C ASP A 163 -3.99 23.60 5.12
N SER A 164 -2.82 23.71 4.49
CA SER A 164 -2.18 25.00 4.19
C SER A 164 -2.91 25.80 3.10
N ARG A 165 -3.64 25.15 2.20
CA ARG A 165 -4.40 25.83 1.14
C ARG A 165 -5.43 26.83 1.66
N TRP A 166 -5.96 26.62 2.86
CA TRP A 166 -6.92 27.52 3.50
C TRP A 166 -6.26 28.67 4.27
N LEU A 167 -4.97 28.54 4.57
CA LEU A 167 -4.21 29.47 5.40
C LEU A 167 -3.36 30.44 4.58
N VAL A 168 -2.99 30.05 3.36
CA VAL A 168 -2.13 30.82 2.46
C VAL A 168 -2.97 31.66 1.51
N GLU A 169 -2.83 32.99 1.60
CA GLU A 169 -3.65 33.96 0.83
C GLU A 169 -3.54 33.76 -0.70
N ASN A 170 -2.35 33.46 -1.22
CA ASN A 170 -2.09 33.22 -2.64
C ASN A 170 -2.09 31.72 -3.03
N ALA A 171 -2.75 30.85 -2.25
CA ALA A 171 -2.74 29.40 -2.49
C ALA A 171 -3.17 29.01 -3.91
N GLN A 172 -4.15 29.70 -4.50
CA GLN A 172 -4.63 29.40 -5.84
C GLN A 172 -3.56 29.60 -6.92
N GLU A 173 -2.78 30.68 -6.82
CA GLU A 173 -1.69 30.99 -7.74
C GLU A 173 -0.55 29.98 -7.60
N LEU A 174 -0.20 29.63 -6.36
CA LEU A 174 0.81 28.61 -6.06
C LEU A 174 0.42 27.23 -6.62
N LEU A 175 -0.83 26.82 -6.46
CA LEU A 175 -1.32 25.56 -7.02
C LEU A 175 -1.39 25.57 -8.55
N ALA A 176 -1.76 26.69 -9.17
CA ALA A 176 -1.73 26.83 -10.62
C ALA A 176 -0.29 26.66 -11.15
N LYS A 177 0.66 27.33 -10.49
CA LYS A 177 2.08 27.24 -10.77
C LYS A 177 2.62 25.81 -10.59
N ALA A 178 2.28 25.14 -9.49
CA ALA A 178 2.68 23.76 -9.21
C ALA A 178 2.21 22.75 -10.28
N LYS A 179 1.09 23.01 -10.97
CA LYS A 179 0.60 22.14 -12.06
C LYS A 179 1.41 22.26 -13.35
N SER A 180 1.98 23.44 -13.61
CA SER A 180 2.71 23.73 -14.85
C SER A 180 4.22 23.58 -14.72
N GLU A 181 4.75 23.72 -13.51
CA GLU A 181 6.19 23.67 -13.28
C GLU A 181 6.73 22.24 -13.35
N SER A 182 7.99 22.15 -13.77
CA SER A 182 8.73 20.90 -13.69
C SER A 182 8.98 20.57 -12.21
N GLU A 183 8.69 19.32 -11.84
CA GLU A 183 9.03 18.82 -10.51
C GLU A 183 10.54 18.81 -10.30
N TRP A 184 10.94 19.01 -9.05
CA TRP A 184 12.34 18.96 -8.68
C TRP A 184 12.94 17.58 -8.91
N LYS A 185 14.14 17.58 -9.48
CA LYS A 185 14.98 16.40 -9.64
C LYS A 185 16.00 16.40 -8.51
N LEU A 186 15.55 15.97 -7.34
CA LEU A 186 16.43 15.79 -6.20
C LEU A 186 17.38 14.63 -6.47
N SER A 187 18.56 14.70 -5.87
CA SER A 187 19.53 13.62 -5.83
C SER A 187 19.05 12.53 -4.87
N ALA A 188 19.56 11.31 -5.06
CA ALA A 188 19.36 10.27 -4.06
C ALA A 188 19.95 10.74 -2.71
N LEU A 189 19.21 10.49 -1.63
CA LEU A 189 19.70 10.69 -0.28
C LEU A 189 20.59 9.51 0.10
N ARG A 190 21.44 9.73 1.10
CA ARG A 190 22.37 8.71 1.61
C ARG A 190 21.89 8.26 3.00
N ILE A 191 21.67 6.97 3.21
CA ILE A 191 21.25 6.40 4.51
C ILE A 191 22.32 5.47 5.08
N PRO A 192 22.40 5.31 6.41
CA PRO A 192 23.39 4.43 7.01
C PRO A 192 23.09 2.98 6.65
N ASN A 193 24.12 2.21 6.30
CA ASN A 193 24.11 0.77 6.41
C ASN A 193 25.21 0.35 7.38
N ARG A 194 24.82 0.20 8.64
CA ARG A 194 25.75 -0.14 9.74
C ARG A 194 26.41 -1.49 9.52
N GLU A 195 25.67 -2.48 9.03
CA GLU A 195 26.20 -3.83 8.82
C GLU A 195 27.29 -3.87 7.75
N ALA A 196 27.13 -3.06 6.69
CA ALA A 196 28.14 -2.90 5.64
C ALA A 196 29.19 -1.82 5.95
N GLY A 197 29.00 -1.04 7.02
CA GLY A 197 29.90 0.06 7.41
C GLY A 197 29.95 1.22 6.40
N ASN A 198 28.97 1.33 5.51
CA ASN A 198 28.92 2.36 4.48
C ASN A 198 27.59 3.11 4.46
N TRP A 199 27.58 4.22 3.72
CA TRP A 199 26.36 4.93 3.36
C TRP A 199 25.83 4.40 2.02
N GLU A 200 24.53 4.23 1.91
CA GLU A 200 23.85 3.70 0.72
C GLU A 200 22.86 4.70 0.14
N ASP A 201 22.73 4.71 -1.18
CA ASP A 201 21.76 5.54 -1.88
C ASP A 201 20.33 5.06 -1.62
N THR A 202 19.43 6.02 -1.40
CA THR A 202 17.99 5.81 -1.33
C THR A 202 17.27 6.97 -1.98
N HIS A 203 16.15 6.71 -2.63
CA HIS A 203 15.35 7.78 -3.22
C HIS A 203 13.85 7.70 -2.89
N PRO A 204 13.48 7.90 -1.61
CA PRO A 204 12.10 7.77 -1.14
C PRO A 204 11.09 8.62 -1.92
N LEU A 205 11.47 9.86 -2.25
CA LEU A 205 10.63 10.81 -2.98
C LEU A 205 10.37 10.34 -4.42
N MET A 206 11.34 9.70 -5.09
CA MET A 206 11.12 9.10 -6.41
C MET A 206 10.21 7.88 -6.33
N GLN A 207 10.29 7.08 -5.27
CA GLN A 207 9.33 5.98 -5.06
C GLN A 207 7.89 6.53 -4.89
N ILE A 208 7.72 7.63 -4.15
CA ILE A 208 6.40 8.27 -3.95
C ILE A 208 5.89 8.86 -5.27
N GLN A 209 6.74 9.59 -6.01
CA GLN A 209 6.41 10.17 -7.30
C GLN A 209 6.04 9.12 -8.34
N TRP A 210 6.85 8.06 -8.46
CA TRP A 210 6.56 6.97 -9.37
C TRP A 210 5.22 6.30 -9.04
N THR A 211 4.93 6.02 -7.77
CA THR A 211 3.65 5.40 -7.40
C THR A 211 2.46 6.34 -7.65
N ARG A 212 2.61 7.66 -7.44
CA ARG A 212 1.57 8.64 -7.82
C ARG A 212 1.29 8.56 -9.32
N ASP A 213 2.33 8.61 -10.15
CA ASP A 213 2.20 8.64 -11.61
C ASP A 213 1.65 7.33 -12.14
N LYS A 214 2.13 6.20 -11.61
CA LYS A 214 1.57 4.89 -11.91
C LYS A 214 0.10 4.81 -11.53
N ASN A 215 -0.29 5.34 -10.37
CA ASN A 215 -1.69 5.38 -9.98
C ASN A 215 -2.52 6.25 -10.92
N ALA A 216 -2.03 7.42 -11.36
CA ALA A 216 -2.74 8.25 -12.32
C ALA A 216 -2.91 7.56 -13.69
N SER A 217 -1.84 6.96 -14.22
CA SER A 217 -1.85 6.25 -15.51
C SER A 217 -2.75 5.01 -15.54
N THR A 218 -3.15 4.50 -14.37
CA THR A 218 -4.02 3.31 -14.19
C THR A 218 -5.44 3.69 -13.75
N ASN A 219 -5.91 4.88 -14.13
CA ASN A 219 -7.23 5.40 -13.73
C ASN A 219 -7.44 5.39 -12.19
N TYR A 220 -6.37 5.59 -11.42
CA TYR A 220 -6.34 5.53 -9.95
C TYR A 220 -6.64 4.15 -9.34
N HIS A 221 -6.44 3.07 -10.10
CA HIS A 221 -6.63 1.70 -9.61
C HIS A 221 -5.36 1.03 -9.09
N PHE A 222 -4.15 1.45 -9.50
CA PHE A 222 -2.89 0.78 -9.11
C PHE A 222 -2.76 0.56 -7.60
N VAL A 223 -2.99 1.59 -6.79
CA VAL A 223 -2.87 1.48 -5.32
C VAL A 223 -3.85 0.42 -4.76
N ASN A 224 -5.04 0.30 -5.36
CA ASN A 224 -6.01 -0.71 -4.96
C ASN A 224 -5.59 -2.12 -5.38
N VAL A 225 -5.00 -2.27 -6.57
CA VAL A 225 -4.42 -3.54 -7.05
C VAL A 225 -3.28 -3.97 -6.13
N VAL A 226 -2.36 -3.06 -5.76
CA VAL A 226 -1.28 -3.33 -4.82
C VAL A 226 -1.83 -3.82 -3.48
N LYS A 227 -2.83 -3.12 -2.90
CA LYS A 227 -3.46 -3.56 -1.64
C LYS A 227 -4.08 -4.94 -1.76
N ALA A 228 -4.81 -5.20 -2.84
CA ALA A 228 -5.45 -6.49 -3.07
C ALA A 228 -4.43 -7.64 -3.16
N LEU A 229 -3.33 -7.44 -3.88
CA LEU A 229 -2.28 -8.45 -4.06
C LEU A 229 -1.39 -8.62 -2.82
N LYS A 230 -1.12 -7.54 -2.07
CA LYS A 230 -0.52 -7.63 -0.73
C LYS A 230 -1.40 -8.45 0.21
N TRP A 231 -2.70 -8.20 0.20
CA TRP A 231 -3.66 -8.96 1.01
C TRP A 231 -3.75 -10.42 0.56
N TRP A 232 -3.82 -10.71 -0.75
CA TRP A 232 -3.79 -12.06 -1.30
C TRP A 232 -2.59 -12.86 -0.77
N LYS A 233 -1.39 -12.27 -0.77
CA LYS A 233 -0.20 -12.93 -0.22
C LYS A 233 -0.31 -13.18 1.28
N ILE A 234 -0.73 -12.18 2.05
CA ILE A 234 -0.92 -12.28 3.51
C ILE A 234 -2.05 -13.28 3.86
N GLU A 235 -3.05 -13.44 3.01
CA GLU A 235 -4.14 -14.40 3.23
C GLU A 235 -3.71 -15.83 3.01
N ASN A 236 -3.04 -16.10 1.90
CA ASN A 236 -2.82 -17.46 1.42
C ASN A 236 -1.43 -18.02 1.78
N TYR A 237 -0.46 -17.15 2.06
CA TYR A 237 0.95 -17.51 2.15
C TYR A 237 1.69 -16.75 3.26
N ASP A 238 1.07 -16.57 4.44
CA ASP A 238 1.70 -15.86 5.58
C ASP A 238 3.02 -16.53 6.04
N GLU A 239 3.21 -17.81 5.73
CA GLU A 239 4.46 -18.56 5.97
C GLU A 239 5.54 -18.32 4.89
N ALA A 240 5.17 -17.87 3.69
CA ALA A 240 6.13 -17.55 2.63
C ALA A 240 6.79 -16.20 2.90
N LYS A 241 8.05 -16.24 3.35
CA LYS A 241 8.80 -15.09 3.87
C LYS A 241 8.94 -13.93 2.86
N HIS A 242 9.04 -14.22 1.56
CA HIS A 242 9.34 -13.24 0.51
C HIS A 242 8.62 -13.54 -0.83
N PRO A 243 8.54 -12.58 -1.78
CA PRO A 243 8.75 -11.13 -1.59
C PRO A 243 7.62 -10.52 -0.74
N LYS A 244 7.96 -9.54 0.11
CA LYS A 244 7.02 -8.80 0.97
C LYS A 244 7.27 -7.30 0.86
N GLY A 245 6.32 -6.48 1.32
CA GLY A 245 6.51 -5.03 1.38
C GLY A 245 6.81 -4.40 0.01
N PHE A 246 7.82 -3.52 -0.03
CA PHE A 246 8.21 -2.82 -1.25
C PHE A 246 8.70 -3.73 -2.40
N PRO A 247 9.48 -4.80 -2.19
CA PRO A 247 9.78 -5.78 -3.24
C PRO A 247 8.56 -6.34 -3.98
N LEU A 248 7.49 -6.66 -3.26
CA LEU A 248 6.23 -7.10 -3.89
C LEU A 248 5.56 -5.95 -4.66
N GLU A 249 5.53 -4.75 -4.08
CA GLU A 249 5.01 -3.55 -4.76
C GLU A 249 5.79 -3.23 -6.04
N ARG A 250 7.12 -3.45 -6.05
CA ARG A 250 7.98 -3.23 -7.21
C ARG A 250 7.70 -4.21 -8.34
N ILE A 251 7.48 -5.50 -8.03
CA ILE A 251 7.03 -6.52 -8.99
C ILE A 251 5.66 -6.16 -9.58
N ILE A 252 4.71 -5.79 -8.71
CA ILE A 252 3.37 -5.36 -9.14
C ILE A 252 3.47 -4.12 -10.04
N GLY A 253 4.32 -3.16 -9.68
CA GLY A 253 4.57 -1.96 -10.46
C GLY A 253 5.14 -2.23 -11.86
N ASP A 254 6.04 -3.21 -11.95
CA ASP A 254 6.65 -3.67 -13.20
C ASP A 254 5.65 -4.32 -14.16
N CYS A 255 4.67 -5.03 -13.59
CA CYS A 255 3.76 -5.89 -14.35
C CYS A 255 2.34 -5.32 -14.52
N CYS A 256 1.94 -4.32 -13.73
CA CYS A 256 0.61 -3.73 -13.85
C CYS A 256 0.55 -2.83 -15.09
N PRO A 257 -0.33 -3.09 -16.08
CA PRO A 257 -0.41 -2.25 -17.26
C PRO A 257 -1.07 -0.91 -16.94
N ASP A 258 -0.76 0.12 -17.74
CA ASP A 258 -1.48 1.39 -17.70
C ASP A 258 -2.90 1.22 -18.24
N GLY A 259 -3.77 2.18 -17.96
CA GLY A 259 -5.13 2.23 -18.51
C GLY A 259 -6.11 1.18 -17.99
N ILE A 260 -5.77 0.42 -16.95
CA ILE A 260 -6.70 -0.56 -16.34
C ILE A 260 -8.02 0.12 -15.93
N THR A 261 -9.13 -0.55 -16.18
CA THR A 261 -10.49 0.04 -16.06
C THR A 261 -11.17 -0.26 -14.73
N SER A 262 -10.66 -1.25 -14.00
CA SER A 262 -11.18 -1.68 -12.70
C SER A 262 -10.11 -2.39 -11.89
N VAL A 263 -10.34 -2.55 -10.59
CA VAL A 263 -9.44 -3.33 -9.71
C VAL A 263 -9.42 -4.80 -10.11
N ALA A 264 -10.57 -5.35 -10.52
CA ALA A 264 -10.67 -6.72 -11.03
C ALA A 264 -9.81 -6.91 -12.28
N ASN A 265 -9.96 -6.02 -13.28
CA ASN A 265 -9.15 -6.02 -14.49
C ASN A 265 -7.65 -5.87 -14.18
N GLY A 266 -7.31 -4.95 -13.27
CA GLY A 266 -5.93 -4.73 -12.84
C GLY A 266 -5.30 -5.94 -12.17
N ILE A 267 -6.01 -6.66 -11.28
CA ILE A 267 -5.50 -7.88 -10.64
C ILE A 267 -5.22 -8.96 -11.69
N VAL A 268 -6.17 -9.21 -12.61
CA VAL A 268 -6.05 -10.23 -13.65
C VAL A 268 -4.83 -9.96 -14.52
N THR A 269 -4.78 -8.77 -15.12
CA THR A 269 -3.73 -8.39 -16.07
C THR A 269 -2.36 -8.30 -15.42
N THR A 270 -2.28 -7.87 -14.16
CA THR A 270 -1.01 -7.85 -13.41
C THR A 270 -0.50 -9.26 -13.14
N LEU A 271 -1.35 -10.18 -12.65
CA LEU A 271 -0.93 -11.57 -12.38
C LEU A 271 -0.53 -12.29 -13.66
N GLU A 272 -1.26 -12.09 -14.76
CA GLU A 272 -0.90 -12.63 -16.07
C GLU A 272 0.43 -12.06 -16.58
N SER A 273 0.68 -10.76 -16.37
CA SER A 273 1.94 -10.13 -16.76
C SER A 273 3.12 -10.62 -15.91
N ILE A 274 2.91 -10.91 -14.62
CA ILE A 274 3.93 -11.56 -13.78
C ILE A 274 4.32 -12.92 -14.38
N VAL A 275 3.32 -13.72 -14.78
CA VAL A 275 3.54 -15.03 -15.40
C VAL A 275 4.29 -14.87 -16.73
N SER A 276 3.80 -14.02 -17.64
CA SER A 276 4.41 -13.87 -18.97
C SER A 276 5.82 -13.29 -18.91
N ASN A 277 6.04 -12.26 -18.10
CA ASN A 277 7.30 -11.52 -18.07
C ASN A 277 8.39 -12.31 -17.36
N TYR A 278 8.03 -13.15 -16.39
CA TYR A 278 9.01 -13.82 -15.55
C TYR A 278 9.12 -15.34 -15.72
N MET A 279 8.39 -15.93 -16.67
CA MET A 279 8.46 -17.36 -17.00
C MET A 279 9.89 -17.86 -17.18
N ALA A 280 10.72 -17.12 -17.93
CA ALA A 280 12.10 -17.52 -18.19
C ALA A 280 12.95 -17.59 -16.91
N TYR A 281 12.78 -16.64 -15.98
CA TYR A 281 13.48 -16.66 -14.69
C TYR A 281 13.08 -17.89 -13.87
N SER A 282 11.79 -18.22 -13.89
CA SER A 282 11.31 -19.39 -13.15
C SER A 282 11.89 -20.70 -13.68
N ILE A 283 11.87 -20.89 -15.02
CA ILE A 283 12.41 -22.08 -15.70
C ILE A 283 13.91 -22.26 -15.41
N THR A 284 14.69 -21.17 -15.33
CA THR A 284 16.13 -21.24 -15.08
C THR A 284 16.52 -21.20 -13.60
N ASN A 285 15.55 -21.25 -12.68
CA ASN A 285 15.76 -21.09 -11.23
C ASN A 285 16.57 -19.82 -10.91
N SER A 286 16.15 -18.71 -11.50
CA SER A 286 16.71 -17.37 -11.28
C SER A 286 15.62 -16.40 -10.88
N LYS A 287 15.99 -15.12 -10.64
CA LYS A 287 15.07 -14.04 -10.32
C LYS A 287 15.37 -12.82 -11.19
N PRO A 288 14.36 -11.98 -11.49
CA PRO A 288 14.62 -10.71 -12.14
C PRO A 288 15.45 -9.79 -11.23
N ILE A 289 16.18 -8.88 -11.86
CA ILE A 289 16.82 -7.73 -11.19
C ILE A 289 15.91 -6.54 -11.44
N LEU A 290 15.38 -5.94 -10.37
CA LEU A 290 14.50 -4.78 -10.48
C LEU A 290 15.14 -3.58 -9.77
N PRO A 291 15.61 -2.58 -10.54
CA PRO A 291 16.15 -1.36 -9.97
C PRO A 291 15.14 -0.63 -9.10
N ASP A 292 15.63 -0.01 -8.03
CA ASP A 292 14.87 0.92 -7.20
C ASP A 292 14.59 2.22 -7.98
N TYR A 293 13.45 2.85 -7.69
CA TYR A 293 13.08 4.09 -8.32
C TYR A 293 14.00 5.20 -7.85
N GLY A 294 14.74 5.80 -8.78
CA GLY A 294 15.72 6.85 -8.49
C GLY A 294 17.10 6.33 -8.05
N VAL A 295 17.29 5.01 -7.91
CA VAL A 295 18.61 4.40 -7.61
C VAL A 295 18.85 3.19 -8.53
N PRO A 296 19.24 3.41 -9.80
CA PRO A 296 19.34 2.34 -10.80
C PRO A 296 20.29 1.19 -10.44
N GLY A 297 21.31 1.46 -9.60
CA GLY A 297 22.28 0.47 -9.14
C GLY A 297 21.77 -0.44 -8.01
N HIS A 298 20.62 -0.14 -7.40
CA HIS A 298 20.08 -0.90 -6.27
C HIS A 298 19.02 -1.91 -6.74
N ASP A 299 19.32 -3.22 -6.65
CA ASP A 299 18.35 -4.28 -6.89
C ASP A 299 17.40 -4.44 -5.69
N VAL A 300 16.14 -4.02 -5.85
CA VAL A 300 15.10 -4.15 -4.81
C VAL A 300 14.85 -5.62 -4.45
N LEU A 301 15.11 -6.54 -5.38
CA LEU A 301 14.98 -7.97 -5.16
C LEU A 301 16.28 -8.61 -4.65
N GLY A 302 17.32 -7.85 -4.31
CA GLY A 302 18.65 -8.39 -3.97
C GLY A 302 18.66 -9.35 -2.77
N ARG A 303 17.71 -9.18 -1.84
CA ARG A 303 17.53 -10.06 -0.67
C ARG A 303 16.58 -11.25 -0.90
N LEU A 304 15.90 -11.30 -2.05
CA LEU A 304 15.03 -12.40 -2.43
C LEU A 304 15.89 -13.51 -3.04
N SER A 305 15.78 -14.75 -2.55
CA SER A 305 16.44 -15.90 -3.19
C SER A 305 15.71 -16.30 -4.47
N SER A 306 16.39 -17.00 -5.38
CA SER A 306 15.76 -17.57 -6.57
C SER A 306 14.66 -18.58 -6.20
N GLU A 307 14.85 -19.34 -5.12
CA GLU A 307 13.89 -20.32 -4.61
C GLU A 307 12.61 -19.62 -4.12
N ASP A 308 12.74 -18.57 -3.31
CA ASP A 308 11.59 -17.78 -2.83
C ASP A 308 10.87 -17.08 -3.99
N PHE A 309 11.63 -16.60 -4.99
CA PHE A 309 11.05 -16.04 -6.21
C PHE A 309 10.24 -17.11 -6.97
N ASN A 310 10.77 -18.32 -7.12
CA ASN A 310 10.10 -19.42 -7.79
C ASN A 310 8.81 -19.86 -7.10
N ILE A 311 8.83 -19.92 -5.77
CA ILE A 311 7.62 -20.16 -4.97
C ILE A 311 6.58 -19.08 -5.26
N PHE A 312 6.98 -17.80 -5.24
CA PHE A 312 6.08 -16.69 -5.56
C PHE A 312 5.54 -16.75 -6.98
N TYR A 313 6.38 -17.08 -7.97
CA TYR A 313 5.96 -17.21 -9.37
C TYR A 313 4.88 -18.27 -9.53
N ASN A 314 5.08 -19.47 -8.96
CA ASN A 314 4.10 -20.55 -9.02
C ASN A 314 2.77 -20.16 -8.35
N GLN A 315 2.82 -19.42 -7.23
CA GLN A 315 1.63 -18.88 -6.58
C GLN A 315 0.91 -17.86 -7.49
N ALA A 316 1.65 -16.97 -8.15
CA ALA A 316 1.11 -15.98 -9.08
C ALA A 316 0.48 -16.66 -10.31
N GLU A 317 1.07 -17.75 -10.80
CA GLU A 317 0.52 -18.54 -11.91
C GLU A 317 -0.84 -19.15 -11.58
N GLU A 318 -0.96 -19.80 -10.42
CA GLU A 318 -2.25 -20.31 -9.95
C GLU A 318 -3.26 -19.18 -9.69
N GLY A 319 -2.78 -18.07 -9.11
CA GLY A 319 -3.58 -16.87 -8.90
C GLY A 319 -4.14 -16.30 -10.21
N ALA A 320 -3.33 -16.23 -11.26
CA ALA A 320 -3.71 -15.74 -12.59
C ALA A 320 -4.85 -16.59 -13.18
N LYS A 321 -4.74 -17.92 -13.10
CA LYS A 321 -5.78 -18.86 -13.58
C LYS A 321 -7.11 -18.63 -12.86
N ILE A 322 -7.09 -18.44 -11.54
CA ILE A 322 -8.30 -18.18 -10.74
C ILE A 322 -8.89 -16.79 -11.08
N ALA A 323 -8.05 -15.76 -11.12
CA ALA A 323 -8.46 -14.39 -11.42
C ALA A 323 -9.11 -14.28 -12.81
N ARG A 324 -8.49 -14.87 -13.84
CA ARG A 324 -9.03 -14.90 -15.21
C ARG A 324 -10.40 -15.57 -15.26
N ARG A 325 -10.55 -16.75 -14.66
CA ARG A 325 -11.85 -17.44 -14.58
C ARG A 325 -12.90 -16.61 -13.85
N ALA A 326 -12.53 -15.97 -12.74
CA ALA A 326 -13.44 -15.09 -12.00
C ALA A 326 -13.90 -13.89 -12.84
N TYR A 327 -12.97 -13.30 -13.61
CA TYR A 327 -13.20 -12.15 -14.46
C TYR A 327 -13.96 -12.50 -15.75
N ASP A 328 -13.86 -13.70 -16.27
CA ASP A 328 -14.58 -14.11 -17.48
C ASP A 328 -15.95 -14.75 -17.17
N SER A 329 -16.16 -15.23 -15.95
CA SER A 329 -17.43 -15.85 -15.55
C SER A 329 -18.62 -14.89 -15.73
N GLN A 330 -19.69 -15.44 -16.31
CA GLN A 330 -20.98 -14.81 -16.52
C GLN A 330 -21.97 -15.08 -15.37
N ASP A 331 -21.66 -16.03 -14.49
CA ASP A 331 -22.41 -16.27 -13.25
C ASP A 331 -21.79 -15.45 -12.11
N ARG A 332 -22.57 -14.52 -11.57
CA ARG A 332 -22.14 -13.65 -10.45
C ARG A 332 -21.70 -14.46 -9.23
N ASN A 333 -22.34 -15.60 -8.94
CA ASN A 333 -22.03 -16.40 -7.77
C ASN A 333 -20.76 -17.21 -7.97
N GLU A 334 -20.58 -17.80 -9.15
CA GLU A 334 -19.32 -18.43 -9.53
C GLU A 334 -18.16 -17.41 -9.47
N SER A 335 -18.32 -16.26 -10.14
CA SER A 335 -17.34 -15.17 -10.14
C SER A 335 -16.98 -14.74 -8.72
N GLY A 336 -17.97 -14.49 -7.87
CA GLY A 336 -17.75 -14.10 -6.47
C GLY A 336 -17.05 -15.18 -5.64
N ASN A 337 -17.40 -16.46 -5.83
CA ASN A 337 -16.73 -17.57 -5.18
C ASN A 337 -15.26 -17.71 -5.62
N LEU A 338 -14.96 -17.52 -6.90
CA LEU A 338 -13.59 -17.55 -7.41
C LEU A 338 -12.76 -16.36 -6.89
N TRP A 339 -13.33 -15.17 -6.86
CA TRP A 339 -12.67 -14.01 -6.25
C TRP A 339 -12.42 -14.21 -4.75
N ARG A 340 -13.38 -14.78 -4.03
CA ARG A 340 -13.23 -15.13 -2.61
C ARG A 340 -12.20 -16.24 -2.39
N LYS A 341 -12.10 -17.22 -3.30
CA LYS A 341 -11.04 -18.22 -3.28
C LYS A 341 -9.66 -17.60 -3.41
N LEU A 342 -9.50 -16.60 -4.29
CA LEU A 342 -8.23 -15.90 -4.48
C LEU A 342 -7.93 -14.94 -3.30
N LEU A 343 -8.83 -13.99 -3.05
CA LEU A 343 -8.60 -12.84 -2.16
C LEU A 343 -8.94 -13.11 -0.69
N GLY A 344 -9.50 -14.29 -0.39
CA GLY A 344 -9.80 -14.72 0.95
C GLY A 344 -11.16 -14.28 1.50
N SER A 345 -11.33 -14.56 2.78
CA SER A 345 -12.59 -14.40 3.50
C SER A 345 -13.10 -12.96 3.62
N LYS A 346 -12.22 -11.97 3.39
CA LYS A 346 -12.58 -10.54 3.36
C LYS A 346 -13.28 -10.12 2.08
N PHE A 347 -13.14 -10.88 0.99
CA PHE A 347 -13.94 -10.64 -0.21
C PHE A 347 -15.36 -11.16 0.05
N PRO A 348 -16.43 -10.37 -0.18
CA PRO A 348 -17.79 -10.77 0.21
C PRO A 348 -18.20 -12.16 -0.30
N ALA A 349 -18.93 -12.90 0.53
CA ALA A 349 -19.59 -14.12 0.06
C ALA A 349 -20.67 -13.74 -0.97
N PRO A 350 -20.84 -14.52 -2.05
CA PRO A 350 -21.97 -14.31 -2.94
C PRO A 350 -23.29 -14.44 -2.17
N PRO A 351 -24.36 -13.75 -2.60
CA PRO A 351 -25.67 -13.91 -1.99
C PRO A 351 -26.09 -15.38 -2.05
N ASP A 352 -26.67 -15.87 -0.95
CA ASP A 352 -27.38 -17.14 -0.98
C ASP A 352 -28.51 -17.00 -1.99
N ASN A 353 -28.35 -17.61 -3.16
CA ASN A 353 -29.49 -17.91 -4.01
C ASN A 353 -30.28 -18.95 -3.23
N GLY A 354 -31.19 -18.50 -2.36
CA GLY A 354 -32.02 -19.33 -1.49
C GLY A 354 -32.37 -20.59 -2.26
N GLY A 355 -31.74 -21.69 -1.88
CA GLY A 355 -31.64 -22.87 -2.72
C GLY A 355 -33.03 -23.38 -3.02
N LYS A 356 -33.59 -23.00 -4.17
CA LYS A 356 -34.53 -23.87 -4.85
C LYS A 356 -33.68 -25.00 -5.39
N ALA A 357 -33.34 -25.93 -4.49
CA ALA A 357 -33.25 -27.33 -4.88
C ALA A 357 -34.41 -27.55 -5.85
N LYS A 358 -34.11 -28.07 -7.04
CA LYS A 358 -35.15 -28.54 -7.96
C LYS A 358 -36.09 -29.40 -7.12
N ALA A 359 -37.24 -28.85 -6.72
CA ALA A 359 -38.29 -29.62 -6.13
C ALA A 359 -38.70 -30.57 -7.23
N GLY A 360 -38.25 -31.83 -7.11
CA GLY A 360 -38.71 -32.90 -7.97
C GLY A 360 -40.22 -32.82 -7.97
N TYR A 361 -40.80 -32.75 -9.17
CA TYR A 361 -42.24 -32.87 -9.33
C TYR A 361 -42.63 -34.24 -8.75
N THR A 362 -43.16 -34.26 -7.53
CA THR A 362 -43.81 -35.43 -6.96
C THR A 362 -45.23 -35.45 -7.49
N THR A 363 -45.53 -36.44 -8.33
CA THR A 363 -46.90 -36.75 -8.76
C THR A 363 -47.78 -36.99 -7.53
N PRO A 364 -48.95 -36.33 -7.42
CA PRO A 364 -49.88 -36.57 -6.32
C PRO A 364 -50.35 -38.03 -6.30
N ALA A 365 -50.27 -38.68 -5.14
CA ALA A 365 -50.71 -40.06 -4.96
C ALA A 365 -52.24 -40.24 -4.97
N ALA A 366 -53.01 -39.15 -4.97
CA ALA A 366 -54.47 -39.18 -5.04
C ALA A 366 -55.05 -37.88 -5.61
N ALA A 367 -56.22 -37.99 -6.25
CA ALA A 367 -56.98 -36.85 -6.73
C ALA A 367 -57.52 -36.01 -5.56
N ALA A 368 -57.51 -34.69 -5.70
CA ALA A 368 -58.01 -33.78 -4.67
C ALA A 368 -59.52 -33.96 -4.45
N ALA A 369 -59.92 -34.19 -3.20
CA ALA A 369 -61.33 -34.21 -2.80
C ALA A 369 -61.77 -32.78 -2.44
N PRO A 370 -62.77 -32.19 -3.13
CA PRO A 370 -63.26 -30.87 -2.79
C PRO A 370 -63.99 -30.93 -1.43
N GLY A 371 -63.49 -30.18 -0.46
CA GLY A 371 -64.12 -30.00 0.84
C GLY A 371 -65.41 -29.17 0.71
N GLY A 372 -66.53 -29.72 1.17
CA GLY A 372 -67.83 -29.06 1.21
C GLY A 372 -67.85 -27.91 2.22
N GLY A 373 -67.34 -26.75 1.81
CA GLY A 373 -67.53 -25.47 2.51
C GLY A 373 -68.73 -24.74 1.92
N ARG A 374 -69.73 -24.46 2.76
CA ARG A 374 -70.97 -23.76 2.43
C ARG A 374 -70.69 -22.40 1.76
N PHE A 375 -71.28 -22.19 0.58
CA PHE A 375 -71.38 -20.87 -0.04
C PHE A 375 -72.36 -20.02 0.76
N ALA A 376 -71.89 -18.89 1.30
CA ALA A 376 -72.76 -17.82 1.79
C ALA A 376 -73.15 -16.96 0.59
N THR A 377 -74.42 -17.04 0.20
CA THR A 377 -75.07 -16.14 -0.74
C THR A 377 -75.40 -14.83 -0.02
N THR A 378 -74.79 -13.72 -0.43
CA THR A 378 -75.37 -12.38 -0.26
C THR A 378 -75.71 -11.85 -1.64
N GLY A 379 -76.95 -12.06 -2.04
CA GLY A 379 -77.62 -11.25 -3.04
C GLY A 379 -78.52 -10.26 -2.31
N GLU A 380 -78.31 -8.98 -2.56
CA GLU A 380 -79.38 -7.96 -2.59
C GLU A 380 -78.82 -6.75 -3.36
N TYR A 381 -79.23 -6.67 -4.62
CA TYR A 381 -79.38 -5.41 -5.35
C TYR A 381 -80.76 -4.86 -5.00
N LEU A 382 -80.92 -3.53 -4.96
CA LEU A 382 -81.90 -2.78 -5.78
C LEU A 382 -81.72 -1.27 -5.54
N ASP A 383 -81.60 -0.57 -6.68
CA ASP A 383 -81.92 0.82 -7.05
C ASP A 383 -81.54 2.01 -6.15
#